data_AF-A0A1M7CT27-F1
#
_entry.id   AF-A0A1M7CT27-F1
#
_cell.length_a   1.000
_cell.length_b   1.000
_cell.length_c   1.000
_cell.angle_alpha   90.00
_cell.angle_beta   90.00
_cell.angle_gamma   90.00
#
_symmetry.space_group_name_H-M   'P 1'
#
loop_
_entity.id
_entity.type
_entity.pdbx_description
1 polymer ?
#
loop_
_entity_poly.entity_id
_entity_poly.type
_entity_poly.pdbx_seq_one_letter_code
_entity_poly.pdbx_strand_id
1 'polypeptide(L)'
;MKKIILLFLFISFSTYAQTSRFTGTWSTENCTNCSKEYILTLNIAQSNGKIFGTAEITSSNEKFVTGVMEVTGHVSTHGEKAQINIKGKDGSTNAVLFVSEGLLQFNKRGGADLVPKETFLAKIN
;
A
#
# COMPACT_ATOMS: atom_id res chain seq x y z
N MET A 1 -32.17 55.80 4.74
CA MET A 1 -31.06 55.05 5.36
C MET A 1 -31.57 53.68 5.82
N LYS A 2 -31.36 52.61 5.05
CA LYS A 2 -31.62 51.24 5.50
C LYS A 2 -30.36 50.42 5.20
N LYS A 3 -29.68 50.00 6.27
CA LYS A 3 -28.45 49.22 6.22
C LYS A 3 -28.81 47.77 5.95
N ILE A 4 -28.40 47.24 4.80
CA ILE A 4 -28.42 45.80 4.52
C ILE A 4 -27.09 45.26 5.03
N ILE A 5 -27.11 44.59 6.17
CA ILE A 5 -25.95 43.82 6.66
C ILE A 5 -26.16 42.39 6.16
N LEU A 6 -25.47 42.04 5.07
CA LEU A 6 -25.45 40.70 4.53
C LEU A 6 -24.19 40.02 5.06
N LEU A 7 -24.36 39.24 6.14
CA LEU A 7 -23.27 38.50 6.78
C LEU A 7 -23.01 37.23 5.96
N PHE A 8 -22.03 37.26 5.05
CA PHE A 8 -21.51 36.06 4.41
C PHE A 8 -20.61 35.30 5.40
N LEU A 9 -21.14 34.22 5.98
CA LEU A 9 -20.35 33.23 6.70
C LEU A 9 -19.54 32.43 5.68
N PHE A 10 -18.24 32.71 5.58
CA PHE A 10 -17.28 31.86 4.88
C PHE A 10 -17.06 30.59 5.72
N ILE A 11 -17.88 29.57 5.46
CA ILE A 11 -17.64 28.23 5.99
C ILE A 11 -16.50 27.63 5.15
N SER A 12 -15.29 27.70 5.68
CA SER A 12 -14.12 27.02 5.13
C SER A 12 -14.30 25.51 5.33
N PHE A 13 -14.95 24.83 4.37
CA PHE A 13 -14.90 23.38 4.30
C PHE A 13 -13.48 22.96 3.87
N SER A 14 -12.57 22.77 4.83
CA SER A 14 -11.33 22.06 4.56
C SER A 14 -11.68 20.59 4.35
N THR A 15 -11.96 20.21 3.10
CA THR A 15 -11.95 18.80 2.71
C THR A 15 -10.54 18.29 2.95
N TYR A 16 -10.33 17.51 4.01
CA TYR A 16 -9.10 16.74 4.15
C TYR A 16 -9.11 15.74 3.00
N ALA A 17 -8.50 16.10 1.87
CA ALA A 17 -8.22 15.15 0.81
C ALA A 17 -7.35 14.06 1.45
N GLN A 18 -7.94 12.91 1.76
CA GLN A 18 -7.18 11.77 2.24
C GLN A 18 -6.16 11.43 1.16
N THR A 19 -4.89 11.71 1.42
CA THR A 19 -3.84 11.39 0.47
C THR A 19 -3.75 9.86 0.38
N SER A 20 -4.27 9.31 -0.71
CA SER A 20 -4.29 7.87 -1.00
C SER A 20 -2.93 7.37 -1.45
N ARG A 21 -1.87 7.69 -0.68
CA ARG A 21 -0.48 7.52 -1.08
C ARG A 21 -0.06 6.07 -1.33
N PHE A 22 -0.77 5.11 -0.74
CA PHE A 22 -0.52 3.69 -0.94
C PHE A 22 -1.23 3.14 -2.20
N THR A 23 -2.18 3.88 -2.76
CA THR A 23 -2.93 3.42 -3.93
C THR A 23 -2.05 3.33 -5.17
N GLY A 24 -2.12 2.21 -5.87
CA GLY A 24 -1.39 1.94 -7.10
C GLY A 24 -0.91 0.50 -7.18
N THR A 25 -0.26 0.20 -8.31
CA THR A 25 0.47 -1.06 -8.51
C THR A 25 1.93 -0.84 -8.20
N TRP A 26 2.46 -1.62 -7.27
CA TRP A 26 3.84 -1.56 -6.80
C TRP A 26 4.53 -2.87 -7.12
N SER A 27 5.73 -2.83 -7.69
CA SER A 27 6.46 -4.05 -8.05
C SER A 27 7.96 -3.94 -7.83
N THR A 28 8.61 -5.08 -7.60
CA THR A 28 10.07 -5.20 -7.63
C THR A 28 10.63 -5.39 -9.04
N GLU A 29 9.79 -5.45 -10.08
CA GLU A 29 10.20 -5.69 -11.48
C GLU A 29 11.28 -4.70 -11.96
N ASN A 30 11.10 -3.41 -11.68
CA ASN A 30 12.04 -2.36 -12.07
C ASN A 30 13.09 -2.04 -11.00
N CYS A 31 13.27 -2.91 -10.01
CA CYS A 31 14.21 -2.68 -8.93
C CYS A 31 15.63 -3.13 -9.32
N THR A 32 16.54 -2.17 -9.47
CA THR A 32 17.95 -2.43 -9.84
C THR A 32 18.71 -3.27 -8.81
N ASN A 33 18.32 -3.19 -7.54
CA ASN A 33 19.04 -3.82 -6.41
C ASN A 33 18.26 -4.96 -5.72
N CYS A 34 17.13 -5.39 -6.29
CA CYS A 34 16.33 -6.48 -5.71
C CYS A 34 16.74 -7.84 -6.27
N SER A 35 16.35 -8.91 -5.57
CA SER A 35 16.52 -10.26 -6.09
C SER A 35 15.81 -10.38 -7.44
N LYS A 36 16.53 -10.86 -8.47
CA LYS A 36 15.96 -11.19 -9.78
C LYS A 36 15.31 -12.58 -9.81
N GLU A 37 15.39 -13.32 -8.71
CA GLU A 37 14.82 -14.66 -8.63
C GLU A 37 13.29 -14.63 -8.58
N TYR A 38 12.68 -13.53 -8.13
CA TYR A 38 11.23 -13.38 -8.08
C TYR A 38 10.81 -11.90 -8.15
N ILE A 39 9.59 -11.68 -8.61
CA ILE A 39 8.95 -10.36 -8.70
C ILE A 39 7.77 -10.35 -7.74
N LEU A 40 7.82 -9.50 -6.72
CA LEU A 40 6.68 -9.22 -5.85
C LEU A 40 5.89 -8.07 -6.45
N THR A 41 4.59 -8.29 -6.68
CA THR A 41 3.64 -7.25 -7.13
C THR A 41 2.55 -7.07 -6.08
N LEU A 42 2.26 -5.81 -5.75
CA LEU A 42 1.18 -5.39 -4.86
C LEU A 42 0.22 -4.47 -5.61
N ASN A 43 -1.05 -4.83 -5.69
CA ASN A 43 -2.11 -3.96 -6.20
C ASN A 43 -2.91 -3.43 -5.01
N ILE A 44 -2.77 -2.14 -4.69
CA ILE A 44 -3.34 -1.56 -3.48
C ILE A 44 -4.37 -0.48 -3.83
N ALA A 45 -5.51 -0.53 -3.15
CA ALA A 45 -6.50 0.53 -3.07
C ALA A 45 -6.63 1.00 -1.61
N GLN A 46 -6.60 2.31 -1.41
CA GLN A 46 -6.80 2.95 -0.11
C GLN A 46 -8.14 3.69 -0.09
N SER A 47 -8.99 3.39 0.90
CA SER A 47 -10.27 4.10 1.10
C SER A 47 -10.60 4.21 2.59
N ASN A 48 -10.91 5.43 3.06
CA ASN A 48 -11.27 5.71 4.45
C ASN A 48 -10.24 5.17 5.47
N GLY A 49 -8.96 5.35 5.19
CA GLY A 49 -7.86 4.83 6.01
C GLY A 49 -7.69 3.31 6.00
N LYS A 50 -8.47 2.57 5.20
CA LYS A 50 -8.33 1.13 5.01
C LYS A 50 -7.55 0.82 3.73
N ILE A 51 -6.86 -0.30 3.74
CA ILE A 51 -6.13 -0.87 2.61
C ILE A 51 -6.83 -2.15 2.17
N PHE A 52 -7.02 -2.28 0.86
CA PHE A 52 -7.52 -3.47 0.19
C PHE A 52 -6.66 -3.74 -1.04
N GLY A 53 -6.53 -4.99 -1.44
CA GLY A 53 -5.70 -5.29 -2.59
C GLY A 53 -5.36 -6.75 -2.79
N THR A 54 -4.40 -6.97 -3.67
CA THR A 54 -3.82 -8.28 -3.93
C THR A 54 -2.30 -8.22 -3.90
N ALA A 55 -1.68 -9.36 -3.60
CA ALA A 55 -0.25 -9.58 -3.71
C ALA A 55 0.01 -10.85 -4.53
N GLU A 56 1.08 -10.84 -5.31
CA GLU A 56 1.51 -11.99 -6.12
C GLU A 56 3.04 -12.02 -6.20
N ILE A 57 3.60 -13.22 -6.18
CA ILE A 57 5.01 -13.47 -6.49
C ILE A 57 5.08 -14.28 -7.77
N THR A 58 5.70 -13.71 -8.80
CA THR A 58 6.01 -14.40 -10.04
C THR A 58 7.50 -14.68 -10.12
N SER A 59 7.88 -15.79 -10.75
CA SER A 59 9.27 -16.25 -10.84
C SER A 59 9.41 -17.26 -11.98
N SER A 60 10.61 -17.39 -12.54
CA SER A 60 10.98 -18.51 -13.41
C SER A 60 11.17 -19.82 -12.63
N ASN A 61 11.35 -19.74 -11.31
CA ASN A 61 11.42 -20.88 -10.41
C ASN A 61 10.07 -21.04 -9.71
N GLU A 62 9.35 -22.10 -10.09
CA GLU A 62 8.00 -22.41 -9.58
C GLU A 62 7.92 -22.49 -8.04
N LYS A 63 9.03 -22.76 -7.35
CA LYS A 63 9.06 -22.80 -5.88
C LYS A 63 8.76 -21.46 -5.21
N PHE A 64 9.01 -20.34 -5.90
CA PHE A 64 8.74 -19.00 -5.38
C PHE A 64 7.37 -18.47 -5.81
N VAL A 65 6.74 -19.11 -6.79
CA VAL A 65 5.47 -18.64 -7.31
C VAL A 65 4.41 -18.82 -6.24
N THR A 66 3.75 -17.71 -5.92
CA THR A 66 2.56 -17.73 -5.06
C THR A 66 1.35 -17.54 -5.94
N GLY A 67 0.24 -18.20 -5.60
CA GLY A 67 -1.06 -17.78 -6.15
C GLY A 67 -1.41 -16.37 -5.66
N VAL A 68 -2.46 -15.77 -6.24
CA VAL A 68 -2.96 -14.46 -5.80
C VAL A 68 -3.33 -14.50 -4.31
N MET A 69 -2.73 -13.60 -3.54
CA MET A 69 -2.96 -13.41 -2.12
C MET A 69 -3.80 -12.16 -1.87
N GLU A 70 -4.66 -12.21 -0.86
CA GLU A 70 -5.48 -11.07 -0.43
C GLU A 70 -4.66 -10.13 0.45
N VAL A 71 -4.75 -8.82 0.20
CA VAL A 71 -4.15 -7.77 1.02
C VAL A 71 -5.25 -6.97 1.71
N THR A 72 -5.19 -6.90 3.04
CA THR A 72 -6.06 -6.03 3.84
C THR A 72 -5.23 -5.24 4.83
N GLY A 73 -5.72 -4.09 5.31
CA GLY A 73 -4.97 -3.33 6.30
C GLY A 73 -5.56 -1.97 6.62
N HIS A 74 -4.75 -1.17 7.32
CA HIS A 74 -5.09 0.20 7.67
C HIS A 74 -3.87 1.11 7.61
N VAL A 75 -4.11 2.36 7.25
CA VAL A 75 -3.14 3.45 7.29
C VAL A 75 -3.13 4.02 8.71
N SER A 76 -1.95 4.31 9.25
CA SER A 76 -1.82 4.96 10.55
C SER A 76 -2.47 6.34 10.55
N THR A 77 -2.83 6.85 11.73
CA THR A 77 -3.51 8.14 11.91
C THR A 77 -2.81 9.31 11.20
N HIS A 78 -1.47 9.29 11.15
CA HIS A 78 -0.66 10.33 10.52
C HIS A 78 -0.38 10.08 9.02
N GLY A 79 -0.89 8.98 8.45
CA GLY A 79 -0.74 8.68 7.02
C GLY A 79 0.63 8.13 6.61
N GLU A 80 1.60 8.10 7.52
CA GLU A 80 3.01 7.81 7.23
C GLU A 80 3.29 6.34 6.89
N LYS A 81 2.54 5.42 7.51
CA LYS A 81 2.74 3.98 7.35
C LYS A 81 1.41 3.25 7.26
N ALA A 82 1.39 2.13 6.54
CA ALA A 82 0.27 1.22 6.56
C ALA A 82 0.67 -0.11 7.22
N GLN A 83 -0.23 -0.68 8.00
CA GLN A 83 -0.11 -2.04 8.51
C GLN A 83 -1.03 -2.92 7.69
N ILE A 84 -0.46 -3.97 7.07
CA ILE A 84 -1.20 -4.87 6.20
C ILE A 84 -1.07 -6.33 6.65
N ASN A 85 -2.10 -7.10 6.36
CA ASN A 85 -2.11 -8.55 6.40
C ASN A 85 -2.20 -9.05 4.96
N ILE A 86 -1.38 -10.04 4.63
CA ILE A 86 -1.38 -10.74 3.34
C ILE A 86 -1.79 -12.18 3.62
N LYS A 87 -2.88 -12.62 3.01
CA LYS A 87 -3.44 -13.95 3.22
C LYS A 87 -3.37 -14.75 1.93
N GLY A 88 -2.61 -15.85 1.97
CA GLY A 88 -2.53 -16.84 0.91
C GLY A 88 -3.21 -18.15 1.32
N LYS A 89 -3.07 -19.17 0.47
CA LYS A 89 -3.55 -20.53 0.77
C LYS A 89 -2.76 -21.17 1.91
N ASP A 90 -1.46 -20.89 1.99
CA ASP A 90 -0.54 -21.52 2.93
C ASP A 90 -0.36 -20.72 4.24
N GLY A 91 -1.21 -19.72 4.48
CA GLY A 91 -1.27 -18.98 5.74
C GLY A 91 -1.41 -17.48 5.54
N SER A 92 -1.03 -16.73 6.57
CA SER A 92 -1.07 -15.27 6.55
C SER A 92 0.22 -14.67 7.10
N THR A 93 0.59 -13.49 6.59
CA THR A 93 1.75 -12.73 7.03
C THR A 93 1.38 -11.26 7.26
N ASN A 94 1.99 -10.64 8.26
CA ASN A 94 1.81 -9.22 8.56
C ASN A 94 3.01 -8.43 8.05
N ALA A 95 2.76 -7.25 7.51
CA ALA A 95 3.80 -6.35 7.02
C ALA A 95 3.47 -4.88 7.31
N VAL A 96 4.51 -4.06 7.29
CA VAL A 96 4.41 -2.60 7.37
C VAL A 96 4.92 -2.00 6.07
N LEU A 97 4.18 -1.03 5.57
CA LEU A 97 4.49 -0.28 4.36
C LEU A 97 4.86 1.16 4.69
N PHE A 98 5.88 1.70 4.02
CA PHE A 98 6.21 3.12 4.03
C PHE A 98 6.31 3.61 2.58
N VAL A 99 5.69 4.76 2.27
CA VAL A 99 5.81 5.38 0.94
C VAL A 99 6.72 6.58 1.04
N SER A 100 7.78 6.61 0.23
CA SER A 100 8.71 7.74 0.12
C SER A 100 9.17 7.86 -1.33
N GLU A 101 9.06 9.07 -1.91
CA GLU A 101 9.65 9.41 -3.22
C GLU A 101 9.29 8.42 -4.36
N GLY A 102 8.05 7.91 -4.39
CA GLY A 102 7.61 6.96 -5.43
C GLY A 102 8.10 5.52 -5.23
N LEU A 103 8.71 5.23 -4.08
CA LEU A 103 9.04 3.89 -3.61
C LEU A 103 8.13 3.48 -2.44
N LEU A 104 7.80 2.20 -2.41
CA LEU A 104 7.12 1.54 -1.31
C LEU A 104 8.12 0.61 -0.62
N GLN A 105 8.53 0.96 0.59
CA GLN A 105 9.29 0.05 1.44
C GLN A 105 8.33 -0.97 2.05
N PHE A 106 8.62 -2.25 1.84
CA PHE A 106 7.88 -3.37 2.37
C PHE A 106 8.69 -4.06 3.46
N ASN A 107 8.11 -4.22 4.66
CA ASN A 107 8.79 -4.89 5.77
C ASN A 107 7.86 -5.92 6.45
N LYS A 108 8.14 -7.20 6.26
CA LYS A 108 7.44 -8.32 6.92
C LYS A 108 7.76 -8.32 8.41
N ARG A 109 6.71 -8.37 9.23
CA ARG A 109 6.82 -8.41 10.71
C ARG A 109 6.63 -9.79 11.31
N GLY A 110 6.01 -10.72 10.58
CA GLY A 110 5.86 -12.10 11.02
C GLY A 110 4.74 -12.84 10.28
N GLY A 111 4.60 -14.13 10.58
CA GLY A 111 3.65 -15.02 9.92
C GLY A 111 4.31 -15.94 8.91
N ALA A 112 3.51 -16.51 8.01
CA ALA A 112 3.93 -17.52 7.05
C ALA A 112 5.00 -17.00 6.06
N ASP A 113 5.75 -17.92 5.46
CA ASP A 113 6.78 -17.58 4.48
C ASP A 113 6.23 -17.43 3.06
N LEU A 114 5.40 -16.40 2.88
CA LEU A 114 4.69 -16.11 1.63
C LEU A 114 5.35 -14.99 0.81
N VAL A 115 6.15 -14.15 1.46
CA VAL A 115 6.69 -12.90 0.92
C VAL A 115 8.07 -12.63 1.50
N PRO A 116 8.93 -11.87 0.78
CA PRO A 116 10.24 -11.48 1.28
C PRO A 116 10.18 -10.81 2.66
N LYS A 117 11.27 -10.94 3.41
CA LYS A 117 11.40 -10.26 4.71
C LYS A 117 11.35 -8.74 4.55
N GLU A 118 12.07 -8.21 3.56
CA GLU A 118 12.12 -6.77 3.26
C GLU A 118 12.44 -6.56 1.79
N THR A 119 11.82 -5.55 1.17
CA THR A 119 12.14 -5.12 -0.19
C THR A 119 11.63 -3.69 -0.46
N PHE A 120 12.05 -3.10 -1.57
CA PHE A 120 11.53 -1.85 -2.10
C PHE A 120 10.78 -2.13 -3.40
N LEU A 121 9.59 -1.56 -3.55
CA LEU A 121 8.78 -1.66 -4.74
C LEU A 121 8.66 -0.29 -5.39
N ALA A 122 8.81 -0.22 -6.71
CA ALA A 122 8.55 0.98 -7.49
C ALA A 122 7.09 0.99 -7.94
N LYS A 123 6.49 2.17 -8.03
CA LYS A 123 5.17 2.32 -8.61
C LYS A 123 5.23 2.12 -10.13
N ILE A 124 4.38 1.26 -10.67
CA ILE A 124 4.27 1.02 -12.12
C ILE A 124 3.20 1.92 -12.74
N ASN A 125 2.06 2.11 -12.04
CA ASN A 125 0.91 2.93 -12.47
C ASN A 125 0.29 3.66 -11.27
#